data_AF-A0A1M4E8U1-F1
#
_entry.id   AF-A0A1M4E8U1-F1
#
_cell.length_a   1.000
_cell.length_b   1.000
_cell.length_c   1.000
_cell.angle_alpha   90.00
_cell.angle_beta   90.00
_cell.angle_gamma   90.00
#
_symmetry.space_group_name_H-M   'P 1'
#
loop_
_entity.id
_entity.type
_entity.pdbx_description
1 polymer ?
#
loop_
_entity_poly.entity_id
_entity_poly.type
_entity_poly.pdbx_seq_one_letter_code
_entity_poly.pdbx_strand_id
1 'polypeptide(L)'
;MMRRLLAGACLAAAAMTVAVGCLSRPGPVTAQGAGARYAVTLTIEQGDTADITVERGQAEAVEVMATMPQMGHVTPESAARRLAPGRFRADGDLFTMDGVWEVSVRVSGAAGEEVIPLTVLVTS
;
A
#
# COMPACT_ATOMS: atom_id res chain seq x y z
N MET A 1 -33.89 16.42 -35.74
CA MET A 1 -34.63 16.46 -34.47
C MET A 1 -34.20 15.26 -33.62
N MET A 2 -33.60 15.53 -32.45
CA MET A 2 -33.39 14.67 -31.26
C MET A 2 -32.69 13.28 -31.43
N ARG A 3 -31.39 13.15 -31.12
CA ARG A 3 -30.74 12.81 -29.82
C ARG A 3 -31.17 11.48 -29.16
N ARG A 4 -30.16 10.62 -28.91
CA ARG A 4 -29.88 9.82 -27.67
C ARG A 4 -28.68 8.90 -27.98
N LEU A 5 -27.42 9.23 -27.67
CA LEU A 5 -26.68 9.19 -26.39
C LEU A 5 -26.68 7.82 -25.66
N LEU A 6 -25.44 7.38 -25.36
CA LEU A 6 -24.95 6.46 -24.32
C LEU A 6 -24.76 4.97 -24.68
N ALA A 7 -23.49 4.57 -24.75
CA ALA A 7 -22.96 3.26 -24.39
C ALA A 7 -21.47 3.48 -24.06
N GLY A 8 -20.86 2.98 -22.99
CA GLY A 8 -21.29 2.14 -21.89
C GLY A 8 -20.08 2.07 -20.93
N ALA A 9 -20.34 1.97 -19.64
CA ALA A 9 -19.36 2.07 -18.56
C ALA A 9 -18.19 1.09 -18.68
N CYS A 10 -16.96 1.58 -18.56
CA CYS A 10 -15.79 0.75 -18.30
C CYS A 10 -15.80 0.31 -16.83
N LEU A 11 -16.30 -0.91 -16.56
CA LEU A 11 -16.06 -1.58 -15.28
C LEU A 11 -14.61 -2.09 -15.25
N ALA A 12 -13.74 -1.42 -14.51
CA ALA A 12 -12.47 -2.00 -14.09
C ALA A 12 -12.72 -2.83 -12.83
N ALA A 13 -12.80 -4.16 -12.99
CA ALA A 13 -12.87 -5.08 -11.87
C ALA A 13 -11.46 -5.25 -11.28
N ALA A 14 -11.22 -4.72 -10.09
CA ALA A 14 -10.03 -5.02 -9.30
C ALA A 14 -10.22 -6.42 -8.67
N ALA A 15 -9.45 -7.40 -9.14
CA ALA A 15 -9.44 -8.75 -8.59
C ALA A 15 -8.67 -8.74 -7.26
N MET A 16 -9.38 -8.94 -6.15
CA MET A 16 -8.79 -9.12 -4.83
C MET A 16 -8.51 -10.61 -4.62
N THR A 17 -7.29 -11.05 -4.87
CA THR A 17 -6.85 -12.43 -4.58
C THR A 17 -6.54 -12.58 -3.10
N VAL A 18 -7.33 -13.38 -2.38
CA VAL A 18 -7.06 -13.78 -1.00
C VAL A 18 -6.37 -15.15 -1.03
N ALA A 19 -5.08 -15.20 -0.68
CA ALA A 19 -4.36 -16.45 -0.50
C ALA A 19 -4.52 -16.93 0.95
N VAL A 20 -5.18 -18.08 1.15
CA VAL A 20 -5.32 -18.75 2.45
C VAL A 20 -4.22 -19.81 2.57
N GLY A 21 -3.27 -19.61 3.49
CA GLY A 21 -2.17 -20.54 3.77
C GLY A 21 -2.19 -21.04 5.22
N CYS A 22 -2.23 -22.36 5.39
CA CYS A 22 -2.28 -23.06 6.67
C CYS A 22 -0.97 -22.93 7.48
N LEU A 23 -1.11 -22.73 8.80
CA LEU A 23 -0.14 -23.02 9.88
C LEU A 23 1.34 -22.69 9.56
N SER A 24 1.73 -21.42 9.75
CA SER A 24 3.12 -21.00 9.75
C SER A 24 3.32 -19.94 10.83
N ARG A 25 4.49 -19.95 11.49
CA ARG A 25 5.00 -18.83 12.31
C ARG A 25 4.70 -17.51 11.58
N PRO A 26 4.32 -16.40 12.25
CA PRO A 26 4.08 -15.14 11.54
C PRO A 26 5.35 -14.75 10.77
N GLY A 27 5.31 -14.97 9.47
CA GLY A 27 6.34 -14.54 8.54
C GLY A 27 6.12 -13.08 8.18
N PRO A 28 7.03 -12.47 7.41
CA PRO A 28 6.84 -11.11 6.94
C PRO A 28 5.50 -10.98 6.21
N VAL A 29 4.73 -9.95 6.56
CA VAL A 29 3.44 -9.66 5.93
C VAL A 29 3.72 -8.89 4.65
N THR A 30 3.25 -9.40 3.51
CA THR A 30 3.42 -8.74 2.22
C THR A 30 2.07 -8.32 1.64
N ALA A 31 1.98 -7.09 1.16
CA ALA A 31 0.87 -6.59 0.37
C ALA A 31 1.36 -5.89 -0.89
N GLN A 32 0.54 -5.92 -1.92
CA GLN A 32 0.86 -5.31 -3.22
C GLN A 32 -0.31 -4.48 -3.71
N GLY A 33 0.02 -3.42 -4.43
CA GLY A 33 -0.98 -2.54 -5.03
C GLY A 33 -0.40 -1.81 -6.22
N ALA A 34 -1.29 -1.33 -7.09
CA ALA A 34 -0.90 -0.61 -8.27
C ALA A 34 -1.90 0.49 -8.58
N GLY A 35 -1.38 1.65 -8.93
CA GLY A 35 -2.13 2.73 -9.54
C GLY A 35 -1.84 2.87 -11.03
N ALA A 36 -2.25 3.99 -11.61
CA ALA A 36 -2.00 4.34 -13.00
C ALA A 36 -0.51 4.56 -13.30
N ARG A 37 0.28 5.07 -12.35
CA ARG A 37 1.67 5.48 -12.56
C ARG A 37 2.66 4.57 -11.86
N TYR A 38 2.32 4.11 -10.66
CA TYR A 38 3.20 3.31 -9.83
C TYR A 38 2.61 1.95 -9.47
N ALA A 39 3.48 1.01 -9.14
CA ALA A 39 3.10 -0.24 -8.47
C ALA A 39 4.08 -0.48 -7.32
N VAL A 40 3.56 -0.95 -6.20
CA VAL A 40 4.32 -1.10 -4.96
C VAL A 40 4.09 -2.48 -4.33
N THR A 41 5.16 -2.99 -3.74
CA THR A 41 5.15 -4.10 -2.79
C THR A 41 5.53 -3.53 -1.43
N LEU A 42 4.67 -3.72 -0.43
CA LEU A 42 4.92 -3.44 0.98
C LEU A 42 5.25 -4.75 1.68
N THR A 43 6.36 -4.79 2.41
CA THR A 43 6.76 -5.91 3.25
C THR A 43 6.97 -5.41 4.68
N ILE A 44 6.23 -5.98 5.62
CA ILE A 44 6.32 -5.70 7.04
C ILE A 44 7.09 -6.86 7.65
N GLU A 45 8.33 -6.61 8.04
CA GLU A 45 9.14 -7.56 8.80
C GLU A 45 8.66 -7.59 10.27
N GLN A 46 9.07 -8.59 11.06
CA GLN A 46 8.72 -8.61 12.50
C GLN A 46 9.19 -7.31 13.19
N GLY A 47 8.25 -6.49 13.64
CA GLY A 47 8.49 -5.18 14.26
C GLY A 47 7.69 -4.06 13.60
N ASP A 48 8.10 -2.82 13.86
CA ASP A 48 7.35 -1.62 13.48
C ASP A 48 7.73 -1.04 12.11
N THR A 49 8.71 -1.61 11.42
CA THR A 49 9.22 -1.07 10.15
C THR A 49 8.55 -1.69 8.93
N ALA A 50 8.41 -0.92 7.86
CA ALA A 50 7.93 -1.41 6.58
C ALA A 50 8.93 -1.13 5.45
N ASP A 51 9.27 -2.16 4.68
CA ASP A 51 10.00 -2.03 3.42
C ASP A 51 9.03 -1.84 2.26
N ILE A 52 9.33 -0.88 1.39
CA ILE A 52 8.54 -0.55 0.21
C ILE A 52 9.41 -0.68 -1.03
N THR A 53 9.01 -1.55 -1.94
CA THR A 53 9.59 -1.67 -3.28
C THR A 53 8.63 -1.07 -4.30
N VAL A 54 9.11 -0.14 -5.10
CA VAL A 54 8.39 0.44 -6.24
C VAL A 54 8.73 -0.36 -7.49
N GLU A 55 7.84 -1.27 -7.88
CA GLU A 55 7.99 -2.22 -8.98
C GLU A 55 7.83 -1.55 -10.36
N ARG A 56 7.04 -0.46 -10.40
CA ARG A 56 6.79 0.32 -11.62
C ARG A 56 6.82 1.81 -11.32
N GLY A 57 7.41 2.56 -12.24
CA GLY A 57 7.59 4.01 -12.13
C GLY A 57 8.86 4.37 -11.37
N GLN A 58 9.39 5.57 -11.63
CA GLN A 58 10.58 6.08 -10.94
C GLN A 58 10.13 7.00 -9.80
N ALA A 59 10.07 6.44 -8.59
CA ALA A 59 9.73 7.21 -7.40
C ALA A 59 10.91 8.03 -6.90
N GLU A 60 10.65 9.29 -6.56
CA GLU A 60 11.53 10.28 -5.93
C GLU A 60 11.29 10.39 -4.41
N ALA A 61 10.05 10.23 -3.96
CA ALA A 61 9.71 10.12 -2.55
C ALA A 61 8.57 9.11 -2.33
N VAL A 62 8.54 8.57 -1.11
CA VAL A 62 7.49 7.68 -0.62
C VAL A 62 7.13 8.11 0.79
N GLU A 63 5.83 8.28 1.05
CA GLU A 63 5.26 8.55 2.36
C GLU A 63 4.22 7.49 2.69
N VAL A 64 4.12 7.14 3.97
CA VAL A 64 3.27 6.06 4.45
C VAL A 64 2.42 6.55 5.61
N MET A 65 1.12 6.24 5.56
CA MET A 65 0.19 6.42 6.67
C MET A 65 -0.59 5.13 6.85
N ALA A 66 -0.69 4.64 8.10
CA ALA A 66 -1.45 3.45 8.43
C ALA A 66 -2.67 3.81 9.30
N THR A 67 -3.81 3.20 9.01
CA THR A 67 -5.03 3.34 9.80
C THR A 67 -5.54 1.96 10.22
N MET A 68 -6.13 1.88 11.39
CA MET A 68 -6.92 0.74 11.84
C MET A 68 -8.36 1.24 12.06
N PRO A 69 -9.19 1.32 11.00
CA PRO A 69 -10.49 2.00 11.07
C PRO A 69 -11.42 1.42 12.15
N GLN A 70 -11.41 0.10 12.31
CA GLN A 70 -12.19 -0.63 13.31
C GLN A 70 -11.88 -0.25 14.77
N MET A 71 -10.68 0.29 15.02
CA MET A 71 -10.26 0.78 16.34
C MET A 71 -10.15 2.31 16.40
N GLY A 72 -10.48 3.02 15.32
CA GLY A 72 -10.36 4.48 15.23
C GLY A 72 -8.92 4.99 15.34
N HIS A 73 -7.93 4.15 15.00
CA HIS A 73 -6.51 4.48 15.13
C HIS A 73 -5.91 4.92 13.80
N VAL A 74 -4.99 5.88 13.84
CA VAL A 74 -4.24 6.39 12.70
C VAL A 74 -2.83 6.75 13.14
N THR A 75 -1.84 6.37 12.33
CA THR A 75 -0.47 6.81 12.50
C THR A 75 -0.27 8.18 11.86
N PRO A 76 0.68 9.00 12.34
CA PRO A 76 1.17 10.12 11.56
C PRO A 76 1.68 9.67 10.18
N GLU A 77 1.64 10.55 9.20
CA GLU A 77 2.32 10.33 7.92
C GLU A 77 3.83 10.28 8.15
N SER A 78 4.47 9.21 7.69
CA SER A 78 5.91 8.95 7.86
C SER A 78 6.60 8.95 6.50
N ALA A 79 7.61 9.80 6.34
CA ALA A 79 8.43 9.82 5.15
C ALA A 79 9.40 8.63 5.14
N ALA A 80 9.32 7.79 4.11
CA ALA A 80 10.17 6.63 3.98
C ALA A 80 11.59 7.02 3.53
N ARG A 81 12.60 6.51 4.21
CA ARG A 81 14.01 6.68 3.84
C ARG A 81 14.29 5.88 2.58
N ARG A 82 14.84 6.52 1.55
CA ARG A 82 15.34 5.81 0.37
C ARG A 82 16.57 4.97 0.72
N LEU A 83 16.53 3.67 0.46
CA LEU A 83 17.66 2.75 0.60
C LEU A 83 18.41 2.57 -0.72
N ALA A 84 17.69 2.55 -1.84
CA ALA A 84 18.23 2.46 -3.19
C ALA A 84 17.19 2.98 -4.21
N PRO A 85 17.50 3.09 -5.51
CA PRO A 85 16.48 3.32 -6.53
C PRO A 85 15.34 2.29 -6.42
N GLY A 86 14.11 2.78 -6.27
CA GLY A 86 12.91 1.95 -6.11
C GLY A 86 12.77 1.23 -4.76
N ARG A 87 13.70 1.37 -3.81
CA ARG A 87 13.63 0.73 -2.49
C ARG A 87 13.64 1.75 -1.36
N PHE A 88 12.64 1.68 -0.50
CA PHE A 88 12.42 2.59 0.61
C PHE A 88 12.12 1.82 1.90
N ARG A 89 12.37 2.46 3.04
CA ARG A 89 11.98 1.95 4.35
C ARG A 89 11.26 3.03 5.14
N ALA A 90 10.03 2.72 5.54
CA ALA A 90 9.30 3.52 6.51
C ALA A 90 9.63 3.00 7.91
N ASP A 91 10.19 3.88 8.73
CA ASP A 91 10.43 3.64 10.15
C ASP A 91 9.32 4.31 10.98
N GLY A 92 9.25 3.95 12.26
CA GLY A 92 8.26 4.45 13.22
C GLY A 92 7.29 3.36 13.63
N ASP A 93 6.58 3.54 14.73
CA ASP A 93 5.63 2.59 15.33
C ASP A 93 4.36 2.41 14.44
N LEU A 94 4.54 1.92 13.20
CA LEU A 94 3.49 1.89 12.18
C LEU A 94 2.42 0.84 12.48
N PHE A 95 2.79 -0.25 13.16
CA PHE A 95 1.94 -1.41 13.42
C PHE A 95 2.04 -1.87 14.87
N THR A 96 1.63 -0.99 15.79
CA THR A 96 1.72 -1.23 17.25
C THR A 96 0.79 -2.33 17.78
N MET A 97 -0.15 -2.81 16.96
CA MET A 97 -1.19 -3.74 17.37
C MET A 97 -1.50 -4.72 16.23
N ASP A 98 -1.80 -5.95 16.62
CA ASP A 98 -2.36 -6.96 15.72
C ASP A 98 -3.73 -6.52 15.20
N GLY A 99 -3.99 -6.81 13.93
CA GLY A 99 -5.26 -6.49 13.29
C GLY A 99 -5.14 -6.16 11.81
N VAL A 100 -6.27 -5.84 11.20
CA VAL A 100 -6.31 -5.37 9.81
C VAL A 100 -6.04 -3.88 9.79
N TRP A 101 -5.00 -3.49 9.06
CA TRP A 101 -4.62 -2.12 8.79
C TRP A 101 -4.85 -1.76 7.33
N GLU A 102 -5.25 -0.53 7.08
CA GLU A 102 -5.21 0.09 5.76
C GLU A 102 -3.97 0.99 5.68
N VAL A 103 -3.14 0.79 4.66
CA VAL A 103 -1.90 1.53 4.47
C VAL A 103 -2.02 2.36 3.21
N SER A 104 -1.89 3.68 3.34
CA SER A 104 -1.80 4.59 2.21
C SER A 104 -0.33 4.82 1.87
N VAL A 105 0.10 4.33 0.72
CA VAL A 105 1.46 4.57 0.19
C VAL A 105 1.37 5.70 -0.83
N ARG A 106 1.79 6.90 -0.45
CA ARG A 106 1.92 8.04 -1.37
C ARG A 106 3.26 7.96 -2.06
N VAL A 107 3.26 7.94 -3.39
CA VAL A 107 4.46 7.89 -4.22
C VAL A 107 4.49 9.13 -5.10
N SER A 108 5.62 9.83 -5.12
CA SER A 108 5.84 11.00 -5.98
C SER A 108 7.13 10.86 -6.78
N GLY A 109 7.16 11.49 -7.95
CA GLY A 109 8.30 11.52 -8.87
C GLY A 109 7.94 12.30 -10.13
N ALA A 110 8.83 12.30 -11.13
CA ALA A 110 8.62 13.01 -12.40
C ALA A 110 7.29 12.67 -13.12
N ALA A 111 6.74 11.47 -12.90
CA ALA A 111 5.44 11.08 -13.47
C ALA A 111 4.25 11.72 -12.73
N GLY A 112 4.45 12.43 -11.63
CA GLY A 112 3.42 12.97 -10.75
C GLY A 112 3.27 12.18 -9.44
N GLU A 113 2.31 12.59 -8.62
CA GLU A 113 1.97 11.94 -7.36
C GLU A 113 0.80 10.95 -7.53
N GLU A 114 0.81 9.88 -6.74
CA GLU A 114 -0.25 8.90 -6.65
C GLU A 114 -0.30 8.28 -5.26
N VAL A 115 -1.50 7.97 -4.75
CA VAL A 115 -1.70 7.22 -3.49
C VAL A 115 -2.19 5.82 -3.83
N ILE A 116 -1.49 4.81 -3.32
CA ILE A 116 -1.84 3.39 -3.49
C ILE A 116 -2.30 2.84 -2.14
N PRO A 117 -3.60 2.52 -1.99
CA PRO A 117 -4.11 1.90 -0.77
C PRO A 117 -3.79 0.41 -0.75
N LEU A 118 -3.35 -0.08 0.40
CA LEU A 118 -3.08 -1.49 0.67
C LEU A 118 -3.84 -1.91 1.92
N THR A 119 -4.19 -3.19 1.99
CA THR A 119 -4.75 -3.80 3.21
C THR A 119 -3.81 -4.90 3.67
N VAL A 120 -3.41 -4.85 4.95
CA VAL A 120 -2.52 -5.82 5.57
C VAL A 120 -3.15 -6.37 6.84
N LEU A 121 -2.91 -7.66 7.12
CA LEU A 121 -3.23 -8.28 8.40
C LEU A 121 -1.91 -8.45 9.16
N VAL A 122 -1.74 -7.69 10.23
CA VAL A 122 -0.59 -7.81 11.13
C VAL A 122 -0.94 -8.77 12.26
N THR A 123 -0.05 -9.73 12.52
CA THR A 123 -0.17 -10.73 13.60
C THR A 123 1.21 -10.95 14.19
N SER A 124 1.34 -10.85 15.51
CA SER A 124 2.61 -11.03 16.25
C SER A 124 2.75 -12.39 16.93
#